data_AF-A0A8H4T2J2-F1
#
_entry.id   AF-A0A8H4T2J2-F1
#
_cell.length_a   1.000
_cell.length_b   1.000
_cell.length_c   1.000
_cell.angle_alpha   90.00
_cell.angle_beta   90.00
_cell.angle_gamma   90.00
#
_symmetry.space_group_name_H-M   'P 1'
#
loop_
_entity.id
_entity.type
_entity.pdbx_description
1 polymer ?
#
loop_
_entity_poly.entity_id
_entity_poly.type
_entity_poly.pdbx_seq_one_letter_code
_entity_poly.pdbx_strand_id
1 'polypeptide(L)'
;MAEKSDFQDLATIASADHIEEQKRVHVAHDGGHIEGNALLVNRQARFERFPCLSRILQGISTGASESLLPLMLAEITFLHERAYIFGIYWMVQNAVSSSINLASSYINADLGWRWYYWVFTITVGVGLIIAFLLGFETQFTRPAASLDGQLTYVEEISNSGLTPPNAGNATADIERKTHVERLRPWSKPSSQSLRVILLSWKYMLASFSSPGIFYAVLTSSIVLGYGVGMSLTYNEVLMQHYHWEAKDIGLINVGGVIGAVFGMLYCTFLANPFVLWMARRNRDIHEPEHHLITMAPPAVIGVGMLLLYGFTAGGGATWWGPYLGWTIFQYSFTAVVIISTTFASEAAPKHAGPALVTVVGTKNIVSLALHTD
;
A
#
# COMPACT_ATOMS: atom_id res chain seq x y z
N MET A 1 -14.59 -29.98 -3.85
CA MET A 1 -15.66 -30.44 -4.76
C MET A 1 -17.00 -30.00 -4.18
N ALA A 2 -17.30 -28.71 -4.34
CA ALA A 2 -18.66 -28.17 -4.29
C ALA A 2 -18.70 -27.31 -5.55
N GLU A 3 -19.41 -27.85 -6.51
CA GLU A 3 -19.25 -27.66 -7.94
C GLU A 3 -19.86 -26.32 -8.38
N LYS A 4 -19.41 -25.82 -9.53
CA LYS A 4 -20.03 -24.70 -10.25
C LYS A 4 -21.55 -24.91 -10.45
N SER A 5 -22.01 -26.16 -10.29
CA SER A 5 -23.42 -26.54 -10.22
C SER A 5 -24.13 -25.92 -9.02
N ASP A 6 -23.55 -25.77 -7.82
CA ASP A 6 -24.29 -25.22 -6.67
C ASP A 6 -24.60 -23.72 -6.84
N PHE A 7 -23.72 -22.96 -7.52
CA PHE A 7 -23.97 -21.54 -7.81
C PHE A 7 -24.89 -21.33 -9.02
N GLN A 8 -24.82 -22.22 -10.03
CA GLN A 8 -25.80 -22.22 -11.13
C GLN A 8 -27.15 -22.79 -10.67
N ASP A 9 -27.18 -23.77 -9.78
CA ASP A 9 -28.38 -24.37 -9.22
C ASP A 9 -29.03 -23.40 -8.25
N LEU A 10 -28.30 -22.62 -7.43
CA LEU A 10 -28.91 -21.56 -6.62
C LEU A 10 -29.48 -20.41 -7.47
N ALA A 11 -28.89 -20.11 -8.63
CA ALA A 11 -29.45 -19.15 -9.59
C ALA A 11 -30.61 -19.73 -10.43
N THR A 12 -30.60 -21.04 -10.69
CA THR A 12 -31.61 -21.73 -11.52
C THR A 12 -32.81 -22.18 -10.69
N ILE A 13 -32.62 -22.59 -9.43
CA ILE A 13 -33.67 -22.85 -8.44
C ILE A 13 -34.39 -21.54 -8.10
N ALA A 14 -33.66 -20.43 -7.94
CA ALA A 14 -34.25 -19.10 -7.81
C ALA A 14 -34.97 -18.61 -9.08
N SER A 15 -34.64 -19.13 -10.26
CA SER A 15 -35.35 -18.81 -11.51
C SER A 15 -36.58 -19.71 -11.75
N ALA A 16 -36.56 -20.96 -11.31
CA ALA A 16 -37.63 -21.93 -11.53
C ALA A 16 -38.80 -21.72 -10.55
N ASP A 17 -38.52 -21.50 -9.25
CA ASP A 17 -39.54 -21.13 -8.27
C ASP A 17 -40.18 -19.77 -8.59
N HIS A 18 -39.40 -18.87 -9.21
CA HIS A 18 -39.89 -17.54 -9.61
C HIS A 18 -40.86 -17.58 -10.80
N ILE A 19 -40.76 -18.58 -11.69
CA ILE A 19 -41.66 -18.72 -12.85
C ILE A 19 -42.99 -19.39 -12.46
N GLU A 20 -42.98 -20.30 -11.48
CA GLU A 20 -44.19 -20.99 -11.02
C GLU A 20 -45.01 -20.16 -10.01
N GLU A 21 -44.34 -19.30 -9.23
CA GLU A 21 -44.97 -18.28 -8.37
C GLU A 21 -45.55 -17.09 -9.18
N GLN A 22 -44.91 -16.69 -10.29
CA GLN A 22 -45.43 -15.69 -11.23
C GLN A 22 -46.76 -16.12 -11.89
N LYS A 23 -46.99 -17.43 -12.08
CA LYS A 23 -48.19 -17.96 -12.75
C LYS A 23 -49.42 -18.08 -11.83
N ARG A 24 -49.24 -18.18 -10.50
CA ARG A 24 -50.34 -18.17 -9.51
C ARG A 24 -50.70 -16.77 -9.00
N VAL A 25 -49.78 -15.80 -9.10
CA VAL A 25 -49.95 -14.44 -8.55
C VAL A 25 -50.59 -13.46 -9.55
N HIS A 26 -50.68 -13.81 -10.83
CA HIS A 26 -51.23 -12.95 -11.89
C HIS A 26 -52.74 -12.63 -11.78
N VAL A 27 -53.46 -13.10 -10.74
CA VAL A 27 -54.93 -12.97 -10.63
C VAL A 27 -55.40 -12.29 -9.34
N ALA A 28 -54.53 -12.01 -8.35
CA ALA A 28 -54.95 -11.31 -7.13
C ALA A 28 -53.83 -10.42 -6.56
N HIS A 29 -54.18 -9.18 -6.17
CA HIS A 29 -53.43 -8.34 -5.22
C HIS A 29 -52.43 -7.26 -5.73
N ASP A 30 -52.84 -6.45 -6.70
CA ASP A 30 -52.11 -5.31 -7.29
C ASP A 30 -51.69 -4.18 -6.30
N GLY A 31 -52.12 -4.21 -5.03
CA GLY A 31 -51.76 -3.21 -4.01
C GLY A 31 -50.56 -3.57 -3.10
N GLY A 32 -50.24 -4.86 -2.96
CA GLY A 32 -49.15 -5.34 -2.07
C GLY A 32 -47.78 -5.46 -2.77
N HIS A 33 -47.78 -5.46 -4.10
CA HIS A 33 -46.59 -5.66 -4.93
C HIS A 33 -45.62 -4.48 -4.93
N ILE A 34 -46.11 -3.25 -4.73
CA ILE A 34 -45.27 -2.04 -4.79
C ILE A 34 -44.41 -1.90 -3.52
N GLU A 35 -44.98 -2.19 -2.34
CA GLU A 35 -44.23 -2.19 -1.07
C GLU A 35 -43.28 -3.39 -0.94
N GLY A 36 -43.70 -4.57 -1.44
CA GLY A 36 -42.86 -5.77 -1.47
C GLY A 36 -41.63 -5.61 -2.36
N ASN A 37 -41.79 -5.10 -3.59
CA ASN A 37 -40.67 -4.81 -4.49
C ASN A 37 -39.75 -3.71 -3.95
N ALA A 38 -40.30 -2.67 -3.31
CA ALA A 38 -39.51 -1.63 -2.67
C ALA A 38 -38.69 -2.16 -1.47
N LEU A 39 -39.25 -3.07 -0.67
CA LEU A 39 -38.55 -3.74 0.43
C LEU A 39 -37.47 -4.69 -0.05
N LEU A 40 -37.71 -5.44 -1.14
CA LEU A 40 -36.71 -6.32 -1.74
C LEU A 40 -35.56 -5.53 -2.36
N VAL A 41 -35.85 -4.47 -3.13
CA VAL A 41 -34.82 -3.55 -3.66
C VAL A 41 -34.05 -2.87 -2.53
N ASN A 42 -34.71 -2.47 -1.44
CA ASN A 42 -34.04 -1.89 -0.27
C ASN A 42 -33.18 -2.94 0.46
N ARG A 43 -33.62 -4.20 0.55
CA ARG A 43 -32.80 -5.30 1.11
C ARG A 43 -31.58 -5.57 0.24
N GLN A 44 -31.75 -5.62 -1.09
CA GLN A 44 -30.68 -5.87 -2.06
C GLN A 44 -29.68 -4.71 -2.06
N ALA A 45 -30.16 -3.47 -2.10
CA ALA A 45 -29.34 -2.27 -1.96
C ALA A 45 -28.63 -2.20 -0.60
N ARG A 46 -29.27 -2.63 0.49
CA ARG A 46 -28.64 -2.70 1.82
C ARG A 46 -27.55 -3.78 1.86
N PHE A 47 -27.79 -4.92 1.21
CA PHE A 47 -26.83 -6.03 1.09
C PHE A 47 -25.60 -5.65 0.27
N GLU A 48 -25.74 -4.82 -0.76
CA GLU A 48 -24.62 -4.27 -1.54
C GLU A 48 -23.89 -3.12 -0.83
N ARG A 49 -24.59 -2.33 -0.01
CA ARG A 49 -23.98 -1.20 0.73
C ARG A 49 -23.03 -1.62 1.85
N PHE A 50 -23.32 -2.72 2.55
CA PHE A 50 -22.47 -3.21 3.64
C PHE A 50 -21.03 -3.57 3.20
N PRO A 51 -20.81 -4.36 2.13
CA PRO A 51 -19.46 -4.67 1.66
C PRO A 51 -18.72 -3.43 1.15
N CYS A 52 -19.41 -2.49 0.51
CA CYS A 52 -18.80 -1.22 0.07
C CYS A 52 -18.28 -0.38 1.24
N LEU A 53 -19.06 -0.23 2.31
CA LEU A 53 -18.63 0.53 3.49
C LEU A 53 -17.40 -0.11 4.16
N SER A 54 -17.38 -1.44 4.29
CA SER A 54 -16.22 -2.13 4.86
C SER A 54 -14.94 -1.94 4.04
N ARG A 55 -15.04 -1.90 2.70
CA ARG A 55 -13.90 -1.66 1.81
C ARG A 55 -13.38 -0.23 1.90
N ILE A 56 -14.28 0.76 2.02
CA ILE A 56 -13.89 2.16 2.21
C ILE A 56 -13.13 2.32 3.54
N LEU A 57 -13.65 1.76 4.63
CA LEU A 57 -13.00 1.82 5.94
C LEU A 57 -11.62 1.14 5.94
N GLN A 58 -11.53 -0.03 5.28
CA GLN A 58 -10.26 -0.72 5.11
C GLN A 58 -9.25 0.12 4.31
N GLY A 59 -9.68 0.75 3.21
CA GLY A 59 -8.82 1.61 2.40
C GLY A 59 -8.25 2.81 3.18
N ILE A 60 -9.08 3.48 3.98
CA ILE A 60 -8.65 4.60 4.83
C ILE A 60 -7.61 4.14 5.87
N SER A 61 -7.86 3.01 6.52
CA SER A 61 -6.95 2.45 7.53
C SER A 61 -5.61 2.04 6.93
N THR A 62 -5.64 1.39 5.77
CA THR A 62 -4.43 0.94 5.07
C THR A 62 -3.60 2.13 4.59
N GLY A 63 -4.22 3.15 3.99
CA GLY A 63 -3.51 4.33 3.51
C GLY A 63 -2.82 5.12 4.63
N ALA A 64 -3.46 5.23 5.79
CA ALA A 64 -2.85 5.85 6.97
C ALA A 64 -1.62 5.07 7.46
N SER A 65 -1.74 3.75 7.57
CA SER A 65 -0.67 2.88 8.07
C SER A 65 0.53 2.84 7.11
N GLU A 66 0.27 2.78 5.81
CA GLU A 66 1.30 2.71 4.77
C GLU A 66 2.16 3.99 4.73
N SER A 67 1.58 5.14 5.04
CA SER A 67 2.30 6.42 5.04
C SER A 67 3.15 6.64 6.30
N LEU A 68 2.73 6.07 7.43
CA LEU A 68 3.38 6.26 8.73
C LEU A 68 4.69 5.48 8.87
N LEU A 69 4.77 4.26 8.31
CA LEU A 69 5.92 3.39 8.52
C LEU A 69 7.22 3.93 7.85
N PRO A 70 7.22 4.38 6.58
CA PRO A 70 8.40 4.99 5.98
C PRO A 70 8.81 6.28 6.68
N LEU A 71 7.85 7.05 7.20
CA LEU A 71 8.10 8.25 7.98
C LEU A 71 8.88 7.92 9.26
N MET A 72 8.39 6.97 10.05
CA MET A 72 9.07 6.54 11.27
C MET A 72 10.47 5.99 10.99
N LEU A 73 10.63 5.21 9.92
CA LEU A 73 11.93 4.69 9.50
C LEU A 73 12.89 5.83 9.09
N ALA A 74 12.42 6.87 8.39
CA ALA A 74 13.25 8.01 8.02
C ALA A 74 13.78 8.79 9.23
N GLU A 75 13.03 8.83 10.32
CA GLU A 75 13.38 9.54 11.56
C GLU A 75 14.43 8.78 12.40
N ILE A 76 14.36 7.45 12.44
CA ILE A 76 15.31 6.64 13.22
C ILE A 76 16.63 6.39 12.47
N THR A 77 16.62 6.43 11.13
CA THR A 77 17.76 6.01 10.29
C THR A 77 18.64 7.17 9.81
N PHE A 78 19.95 6.92 9.79
CA PHE A 78 20.94 7.85 9.21
C PHE A 78 20.88 7.82 7.69
N LEU A 79 21.14 8.97 7.04
CA LEU A 79 21.04 9.16 5.58
C LEU A 79 21.74 8.07 4.77
N HIS A 80 22.95 7.67 5.18
CA HIS A 80 23.77 6.69 4.47
C HIS A 80 23.20 5.26 4.49
N GLU A 81 22.38 4.93 5.48
CA GLU A 81 21.81 3.59 5.67
C GLU A 81 20.32 3.51 5.26
N ARG A 82 19.70 4.65 4.90
CA ARG A 82 18.26 4.73 4.63
C ARG A 82 17.81 3.80 3.53
N ALA A 83 18.52 3.80 2.41
CA ALA A 83 18.16 2.98 1.25
C ALA A 83 18.14 1.47 1.59
N TYR A 84 19.08 1.01 2.41
CA TYR A 84 19.14 -0.38 2.85
C TYR A 84 17.99 -0.74 3.79
N ILE A 85 17.68 0.14 4.75
CA ILE A 85 16.62 -0.11 5.74
C ILE A 85 15.23 -0.04 5.10
N PHE A 86 14.99 0.91 4.18
CA PHE A 86 13.79 0.92 3.36
C PHE A 86 13.69 -0.33 2.47
N GLY A 87 14.83 -0.80 1.96
CA GLY A 87 14.91 -2.07 1.22
C GLY A 87 14.41 -3.25 2.03
N ILE A 88 14.94 -3.45 3.25
CA ILE A 88 14.50 -4.52 4.16
C ILE A 88 13.01 -4.39 4.46
N TYR A 89 12.56 -3.18 4.80
CA TYR A 89 11.17 -2.91 5.14
C TYR A 89 10.20 -3.34 4.04
N TRP A 90 10.41 -2.84 2.81
CA TRP A 90 9.53 -3.16 1.68
C TRP A 90 9.65 -4.61 1.23
N MET A 91 10.83 -5.24 1.37
CA MET A 91 11.00 -6.67 1.12
C MET A 91 10.16 -7.50 2.10
N VAL A 92 10.27 -7.24 3.40
CA VAL A 92 9.54 -7.97 4.44
C VAL A 92 8.03 -7.76 4.25
N GLN A 93 7.60 -6.53 3.98
CA GLN A 93 6.19 -6.22 3.71
C GLN A 93 5.65 -7.04 2.54
N ASN A 94 6.35 -7.06 1.40
CA ASN A 94 5.91 -7.81 0.23
C ASN A 94 5.97 -9.33 0.45
N ALA A 95 7.03 -9.84 1.09
CA ALA A 95 7.16 -11.27 1.38
C ALA A 95 6.06 -11.77 2.31
N VAL A 96 5.73 -11.02 3.36
CA VAL A 96 4.64 -11.35 4.29
C VAL A 96 3.29 -11.28 3.57
N SER A 97 3.04 -10.23 2.78
CA SER A 97 1.82 -10.09 2.00
C SER A 97 1.60 -11.27 1.03
N SER A 98 2.64 -11.64 0.27
CA SER A 98 2.59 -12.79 -0.63
C SER A 98 2.40 -14.12 0.11
N SER A 99 3.00 -14.30 1.27
CA SER A 99 2.84 -15.51 2.09
C SER A 99 1.41 -15.66 2.63
N ILE A 100 0.80 -14.54 3.05
CA ILE A 100 -0.60 -14.53 3.49
C ILE A 100 -1.54 -14.84 2.32
N ASN A 101 -1.29 -14.26 1.14
CA ASN A 101 -2.09 -14.54 -0.05
C ASN A 101 -1.96 -16.01 -0.49
N LEU A 102 -0.77 -16.61 -0.39
CA LEU A 102 -0.57 -18.04 -0.61
C LEU A 102 -1.41 -18.88 0.36
N ALA A 103 -1.28 -18.63 1.67
CA ALA A 103 -2.04 -19.34 2.70
C ALA A 103 -3.55 -19.18 2.52
N SER A 104 -3.99 -18.02 2.04
CA SER A 104 -5.41 -17.73 1.85
C SER A 104 -6.10 -18.62 0.81
N SER A 105 -5.39 -18.99 -0.26
CA SER A 105 -5.91 -19.88 -1.30
C SER A 105 -6.26 -21.24 -0.71
N TYR A 106 -5.39 -21.79 0.13
CA TYR A 106 -5.61 -23.09 0.79
C TYR A 106 -6.71 -23.02 1.85
N ILE A 107 -6.74 -21.97 2.66
CA ILE A 107 -7.80 -21.78 3.68
C ILE A 107 -9.18 -21.72 3.01
N ASN A 108 -9.29 -21.03 1.87
CA ASN A 108 -10.56 -20.92 1.14
C ASN A 108 -11.00 -22.25 0.54
N ALA A 109 -10.07 -23.11 0.13
CA ALA A 109 -10.38 -24.43 -0.43
C ALA A 109 -10.94 -25.40 0.62
N ASP A 110 -10.38 -25.40 1.84
CA ASP A 110 -10.71 -26.39 2.88
C ASP A 110 -11.76 -25.89 3.90
N LEU A 111 -11.66 -24.64 4.36
CA LEU A 111 -12.50 -24.07 5.42
C LEU A 111 -13.57 -23.09 4.90
N GLY A 112 -13.52 -22.74 3.62
CA GLY A 112 -14.43 -21.80 2.98
C GLY A 112 -14.14 -20.32 3.28
N TRP A 113 -14.84 -19.44 2.56
CA TRP A 113 -14.56 -18.00 2.50
C TRP A 113 -14.74 -17.24 3.83
N ARG A 114 -15.52 -17.77 4.78
CA ARG A 114 -15.78 -17.09 6.07
C ARG A 114 -14.56 -17.15 6.98
N TRP A 115 -13.85 -18.27 6.96
CA TRP A 115 -12.66 -18.48 7.81
C TRP A 115 -11.50 -17.59 7.41
N TYR A 116 -11.40 -17.22 6.13
CA TYR A 116 -10.47 -16.20 5.66
C TYR A 116 -10.59 -14.90 6.46
N TYR A 117 -11.80 -14.34 6.62
CA TYR A 117 -12.00 -13.10 7.38
C TYR A 117 -11.67 -13.22 8.87
N TRP A 118 -11.92 -14.39 9.48
CA TRP A 118 -11.56 -14.65 10.87
C TRP A 118 -10.04 -14.66 11.08
N VAL A 119 -9.30 -15.31 10.18
CA VAL A 119 -7.83 -15.35 10.24
C VAL A 119 -7.21 -13.96 10.11
N PHE A 120 -7.74 -13.11 9.22
CA PHE A 120 -7.31 -11.71 9.12
C PHE A 120 -7.61 -10.92 10.40
N THR A 121 -8.79 -11.11 10.98
CA THR A 121 -9.19 -10.42 12.22
C THR A 121 -8.28 -10.82 13.40
N ILE A 122 -7.94 -12.10 13.52
CA ILE A 122 -7.02 -12.59 14.56
C ILE A 122 -5.62 -11.99 14.35
N THR A 123 -5.11 -12.00 13.12
CA THR A 123 -3.78 -11.44 12.80
C THR A 123 -3.70 -9.96 13.15
N VAL A 124 -4.73 -9.18 12.79
CA VAL A 124 -4.83 -7.75 13.14
C VAL A 124 -4.97 -7.56 14.66
N GLY A 125 -5.76 -8.40 15.34
CA GLY A 125 -5.92 -8.35 16.80
C GLY A 125 -4.61 -8.61 17.55
N VAL A 126 -3.84 -9.61 17.11
CA VAL A 126 -2.50 -9.89 17.64
C VAL A 126 -1.55 -8.73 17.35
N GLY A 127 -1.59 -8.18 16.13
CA GLY A 127 -0.81 -6.99 15.77
C GLY A 127 -1.13 -5.78 16.65
N LEU A 128 -2.39 -5.58 17.03
CA LEU A 128 -2.82 -4.52 17.93
C LEU A 128 -2.31 -4.74 19.37
N ILE A 129 -2.32 -5.98 19.86
CA ILE A 129 -1.75 -6.32 21.17
C ILE A 129 -0.23 -6.07 21.17
N ILE A 130 0.46 -6.48 20.11
CA ILE A 130 1.89 -6.24 19.93
C ILE A 130 2.18 -4.73 19.89
N ALA A 131 1.42 -3.97 19.10
CA ALA A 131 1.57 -2.52 19.04
C ALA A 131 1.29 -1.86 20.40
N PHE A 132 0.33 -2.36 21.18
CA PHE A 132 0.04 -1.85 22.51
C PHE A 132 1.14 -2.14 23.53
N LEU A 133 1.78 -3.32 23.46
CA LEU A 133 2.82 -3.75 24.41
C LEU A 133 4.24 -3.29 24.03
N LEU A 134 4.56 -3.25 22.74
CA LEU A 134 5.89 -2.94 22.20
C LEU A 134 5.97 -1.55 21.54
N GLY A 135 4.85 -0.85 21.35
CA GLY A 135 4.77 0.49 20.79
C GLY A 135 5.31 1.54 21.75
N PHE A 136 6.60 1.48 22.06
CA PHE A 136 7.28 2.54 22.78
C PHE A 136 7.57 3.67 21.82
N GLU A 137 6.88 4.78 22.03
CA GLU A 137 7.15 6.05 21.36
C GLU A 137 8.57 6.52 21.73
N THR A 138 9.53 6.22 20.85
CA THR A 138 10.91 6.70 20.92
C THR A 138 11.01 8.07 20.26
N GLN A 139 10.16 9.03 20.64
CA GLN A 139 10.42 10.43 20.32
C GLN A 139 11.65 10.88 21.11
N PHE A 140 12.82 10.63 20.54
CA PHE A 140 14.07 11.21 20.99
C PHE A 140 14.14 12.61 20.37
N THR A 141 13.92 13.64 21.19
CA THR A 141 14.14 15.03 20.78
C THR A 141 15.63 15.23 20.51
N ARG A 142 16.04 15.07 19.25
CA ARG A 142 17.42 15.34 18.82
C ARG A 142 17.68 16.85 18.96
N PRO A 143 18.79 17.27 19.60
CA PRO A 143 19.20 18.67 19.61
C PRO A 143 19.31 19.17 18.17
N ALA A 144 18.82 20.38 17.91
CA ALA A 144 18.77 21.00 16.57
C ALA A 144 20.13 20.99 15.84
N ALA A 145 21.25 20.88 16.57
CA ALA A 145 22.60 20.81 16.04
C ALA A 145 22.95 19.51 15.27
N SER A 146 22.20 18.41 15.43
CA SER A 146 22.50 17.13 14.75
C SER A 146 21.66 16.89 13.48
N LEU A 147 20.88 17.87 13.04
CA LEU A 147 19.99 17.79 11.88
C LEU A 147 20.43 18.79 10.82
N ASP A 148 21.41 18.38 10.02
CA ASP A 148 21.93 19.12 8.87
C ASP A 148 20.88 19.18 7.73
N GLY A 149 19.80 19.92 7.97
CA GLY A 149 18.63 20.06 7.08
C GLY A 149 17.31 20.49 7.75
N GLN A 150 17.09 20.18 9.05
CA GLN A 150 15.88 20.64 9.78
C GLN A 150 16.06 21.98 10.52
N LEU A 151 17.28 22.54 10.58
CA LEU A 151 17.55 23.84 11.21
C LEU A 151 16.69 24.97 10.63
N THR A 152 16.41 24.95 9.32
CA THR A 152 15.58 25.97 8.67
C THR A 152 14.09 25.84 9.02
N TYR A 153 13.60 24.64 9.36
CA TYR A 153 12.19 24.44 9.77
C TYR A 153 11.94 25.03 11.16
N VAL A 154 12.88 24.84 12.09
CA VAL A 154 12.83 25.44 13.43
C VAL A 154 12.95 26.96 13.35
N GLU A 155 13.80 27.47 12.46
CA GLU A 155 14.01 28.90 12.22
C GLU A 155 12.84 29.58 11.48
N GLU A 156 12.20 28.92 10.51
CA GLU A 156 11.02 29.43 9.81
C GLU A 156 9.75 29.38 10.68
N ILE A 157 9.64 28.39 11.57
CA ILE A 157 8.63 28.35 12.64
C ILE A 157 8.87 29.47 13.66
N SER A 158 10.12 29.68 14.08
CA SER A 158 10.51 30.81 14.94
C SER A 158 10.22 32.16 14.29
N ASN A 159 10.52 32.32 12.99
CA ASN A 159 10.28 33.55 12.23
C ASN A 159 8.80 33.81 11.93
N SER A 160 7.94 32.78 11.94
CA SER A 160 6.49 32.91 11.80
C SER A 160 5.77 33.20 13.12
N GLY A 161 6.54 33.51 14.19
CA GLY A 161 6.02 33.85 15.52
C GLY A 161 5.47 32.65 16.28
N LEU A 162 5.78 31.43 15.83
CA LEU A 162 5.43 30.19 16.49
C LEU A 162 6.61 29.82 17.40
N THR A 163 6.34 29.38 18.63
CA THR A 163 7.39 28.74 19.42
C THR A 163 7.68 27.39 18.76
N PRO A 164 8.89 27.16 18.21
CA PRO A 164 9.19 25.83 17.74
C PRO A 164 9.08 24.87 18.94
N PRO A 165 8.60 23.64 18.72
CA PRO A 165 8.84 22.60 19.71
C PRO A 165 10.36 22.56 19.85
N ASN A 166 10.87 23.00 21.01
CA ASN A 166 12.29 23.14 21.40
C ASN A 166 12.92 24.56 21.48
N ALA A 167 12.18 25.68 21.41
CA ALA A 167 12.78 27.02 21.73
C ALA A 167 12.95 27.31 23.23
N GLY A 168 12.38 26.47 24.10
CA GLY A 168 12.53 26.60 25.55
C GLY A 168 13.47 25.52 26.09
N ASN A 169 14.68 25.93 26.47
CA ASN A 169 15.63 25.22 27.35
C ASN A 169 16.44 24.08 26.70
N ALA A 170 17.55 24.43 26.07
CA ALA A 170 18.64 23.52 25.69
C ALA A 170 19.41 22.91 26.90
N THR A 171 18.88 23.02 28.13
CA THR A 171 19.51 22.51 29.36
C THR A 171 18.52 21.91 30.37
N ALA A 172 17.23 21.75 30.01
CA ALA A 172 16.31 21.01 30.85
C ALA A 172 16.49 19.51 30.59
N ASP A 173 17.07 18.82 31.57
CA ASP A 173 17.09 17.37 31.71
C ASP A 173 15.73 16.80 31.25
N ILE A 174 15.71 16.11 30.11
CA ILE A 174 14.46 15.63 29.50
C ILE A 174 13.97 14.48 30.37
N GLU A 175 13.10 14.81 31.33
CA GLU A 175 12.51 13.85 32.26
C GLU A 175 11.83 12.73 31.46
N ARG A 176 12.33 11.50 31.61
CA ARG A 176 11.78 10.32 30.96
C ARG A 176 10.35 10.09 31.48
N LYS A 177 9.34 10.55 30.73
CA LYS A 177 7.93 10.29 31.06
C LYS A 177 7.69 8.79 31.30
N THR A 178 7.10 8.44 32.43
CA THR A 178 6.83 7.06 32.84
C THR A 178 5.70 6.43 32.02
N HIS A 179 5.72 5.09 31.85
CA HIS A 179 4.80 4.29 31.01
C HIS A 179 3.33 4.72 31.05
N VAL A 180 2.81 5.04 32.24
CA VAL A 180 1.39 5.36 32.45
C VAL A 180 1.04 6.79 31.99
N GLU A 181 2.01 7.69 31.97
CA GLU A 181 1.82 9.09 31.61
C GLU A 181 1.94 9.33 30.09
N ARG A 182 2.61 8.42 29.36
CA ARG A 182 2.67 8.37 27.88
C ARG A 182 1.46 7.67 27.25
N LEU A 183 0.76 6.82 28.01
CA LEU A 183 -0.48 6.14 27.58
C LEU A 183 -1.71 7.07 27.52
N ARG A 184 -1.54 8.38 27.71
CA ARG A 184 -2.63 9.34 27.51
C ARG A 184 -3.02 9.36 26.03
N PRO A 185 -4.25 8.95 25.66
CA PRO A 185 -4.66 8.86 24.26
C PRO A 185 -4.67 10.23 23.56
N TRP A 186 -4.70 11.32 24.32
CA TRP A 186 -4.59 12.67 23.81
C TRP A 186 -3.37 13.38 24.41
N SER A 187 -2.39 13.66 23.55
CA SER A 187 -1.37 14.67 23.82
C SER A 187 -2.04 16.05 23.92
N LYS A 188 -1.47 16.96 24.72
CA LYS A 188 -2.00 18.32 24.85
C LYS A 188 -2.09 18.93 23.44
N PRO A 189 -3.29 19.32 22.96
CA PRO A 189 -3.42 19.88 21.63
C PRO A 189 -2.56 21.14 21.55
N SER A 190 -1.56 21.15 20.67
CA SER A 190 -0.85 22.39 20.38
C SER A 190 -1.90 23.38 19.85
N SER A 191 -1.89 24.60 20.38
CA SER A 191 -2.87 25.66 20.03
C SER A 191 -2.88 26.02 18.53
N GLN A 192 -1.95 25.47 17.74
CA GLN A 192 -1.75 25.79 16.32
C GLN A 192 -1.78 24.56 15.40
N SER A 193 -2.33 23.41 15.84
CA SER A 193 -2.36 22.17 15.07
C SER A 193 -2.95 22.32 13.65
N LEU A 194 -4.01 23.12 13.48
CA LEU A 194 -4.58 23.38 12.15
C LEU A 194 -3.64 24.17 11.24
N ARG A 195 -2.87 25.12 11.80
CA ARG A 195 -1.91 25.91 11.03
C ARG A 195 -0.71 25.07 10.62
N VAL A 196 -0.24 24.16 11.47
CA VAL A 196 0.81 23.18 11.15
C VAL A 196 0.35 22.19 10.08
N ILE A 197 -0.91 21.74 10.13
CA ILE A 197 -1.51 20.88 9.09
C ILE A 197 -1.58 21.63 7.75
N LEU A 198 -2.08 22.86 7.73
CA LEU A 198 -2.16 23.68 6.52
C LEU A 198 -0.78 24.02 5.94
N LEU A 199 0.21 24.30 6.79
CA LEU A 199 1.59 24.53 6.37
C LEU A 199 2.19 23.25 5.77
N SER A 200 1.94 22.10 6.40
CA SER A 200 2.37 20.79 5.89
C SER A 200 1.76 20.51 4.52
N TRP A 201 0.47 20.77 4.33
CA TRP A 201 -0.20 20.67 3.02
C TRP A 201 0.41 21.60 1.97
N LYS A 202 0.74 22.84 2.34
CA LYS A 202 1.41 23.78 1.44
C LYS A 202 2.78 23.25 1.00
N TYR A 203 3.56 22.66 1.91
CA TYR A 203 4.86 22.07 1.57
C TYR A 203 4.74 20.75 0.79
N MET A 204 3.69 19.95 1.02
CA MET A 204 3.36 18.79 0.17
C MET A 204 3.08 19.22 -1.27
N LEU A 205 2.24 20.26 -1.46
CA LEU A 205 1.93 20.81 -2.78
C LEU A 205 3.16 21.46 -3.43
N ALA A 206 4.01 22.14 -2.66
CA ALA A 206 5.27 22.68 -3.18
C ALA A 206 6.25 21.58 -3.61
N SER A 207 6.22 20.40 -2.97
CA SER A 207 7.07 19.26 -3.33
C SER A 207 6.73 18.68 -4.71
N PHE A 208 5.46 18.76 -5.13
CA PHE A 208 5.06 18.41 -6.50
C PHE A 208 5.64 19.32 -7.58
N SER A 209 6.10 20.51 -7.21
CA SER A 209 6.72 21.43 -8.17
C SER A 209 8.09 20.95 -8.65
N SER A 210 8.69 19.95 -7.99
CA SER A 210 9.94 19.32 -8.45
C SER A 210 9.65 18.23 -9.48
N PRO A 211 10.19 18.33 -10.71
CA PRO A 211 10.02 17.32 -11.76
C PRO A 211 10.43 15.90 -11.32
N GLY A 212 11.44 15.77 -10.45
CA GLY A 212 11.90 14.48 -9.96
C GLY A 212 10.88 13.77 -9.06
N ILE A 213 10.23 14.51 -8.15
CA ILE A 213 9.19 13.97 -7.27
C ILE A 213 7.97 13.56 -8.09
N PHE A 214 7.60 14.39 -9.07
CA PHE A 214 6.52 14.06 -9.98
C PHE A 214 6.79 12.75 -10.74
N TYR A 215 8.00 12.56 -11.26
CA TYR A 215 8.40 11.30 -11.93
C TYR A 215 8.36 10.10 -10.98
N ALA A 216 8.90 10.22 -9.76
CA ALA A 216 8.89 9.15 -8.77
C ALA A 216 7.47 8.70 -8.38
N VAL A 217 6.56 9.67 -8.20
CA VAL A 217 5.15 9.39 -7.93
C VAL A 217 4.49 8.72 -9.12
N LEU A 218 4.65 9.27 -10.33
CA LEU A 218 3.99 8.77 -11.53
C LEU A 218 4.43 7.34 -11.86
N THR A 219 5.73 7.06 -11.84
CA THR A 219 6.25 5.70 -12.06
C THR A 219 5.74 4.74 -10.99
N SER A 220 5.77 5.10 -9.70
CA SER A 220 5.25 4.24 -8.63
C SER A 220 3.74 4.00 -8.74
N SER A 221 2.99 4.98 -9.25
CA SER A 221 1.53 4.89 -9.43
C SER A 221 1.16 3.96 -10.57
N ILE A 222 1.81 4.10 -11.72
CA ILE A 222 1.64 3.20 -12.87
C ILE A 222 1.98 1.78 -12.44
N VAL A 223 3.08 1.64 -11.69
CA VAL A 223 3.59 0.36 -11.20
C VAL A 223 2.69 -0.26 -10.11
N LEU A 224 1.90 0.54 -9.40
CA LEU A 224 0.87 -0.02 -8.53
C LEU A 224 -0.38 -0.41 -9.32
N GLY A 225 -0.84 0.45 -10.23
CA GLY A 225 -2.06 0.28 -11.00
C GLY A 225 -2.05 -0.97 -11.87
N TYR A 226 -0.94 -1.21 -12.57
CA TYR A 226 -0.80 -2.42 -13.40
C TYR A 226 -0.82 -3.74 -12.58
N GLY A 227 -0.50 -3.67 -11.29
CA GLY A 227 -0.36 -4.82 -10.40
C GLY A 227 -1.67 -5.20 -9.77
N VAL A 228 -2.45 -4.17 -9.43
CA VAL A 228 -3.87 -4.34 -9.11
C VAL A 228 -4.59 -4.96 -10.31
N GLY A 229 -4.38 -4.46 -11.53
CA GLY A 229 -4.99 -5.02 -12.74
C GLY A 229 -4.66 -6.51 -12.97
N MET A 230 -3.38 -6.89 -12.85
CA MET A 230 -3.01 -8.31 -12.91
C MET A 230 -3.58 -9.12 -11.74
N SER A 231 -3.65 -8.53 -10.54
CA SER A 231 -4.17 -9.22 -9.35
C SER A 231 -5.64 -9.63 -9.46
N LEU A 232 -6.42 -8.87 -10.22
CA LEU A 232 -7.84 -9.14 -10.44
C LEU A 232 -8.06 -10.24 -11.49
N THR A 233 -7.17 -10.34 -12.47
CA THR A 233 -7.35 -11.21 -13.64
C THR A 233 -6.63 -12.55 -13.52
N TYR A 234 -5.56 -12.68 -12.71
CA TYR A 234 -4.77 -13.92 -12.70
C TYR A 234 -5.56 -15.14 -12.26
N ASN A 235 -6.54 -14.97 -11.37
CA ASN A 235 -7.40 -16.07 -10.92
C ASN A 235 -8.20 -16.65 -12.09
N GLU A 236 -8.80 -15.78 -12.91
CA GLU A 236 -9.61 -16.19 -14.06
C GLU A 236 -8.74 -16.78 -15.18
N VAL A 237 -7.61 -16.15 -15.47
CA VAL A 237 -6.66 -16.63 -16.50
C VAL A 237 -6.16 -18.03 -16.15
N LEU A 238 -5.73 -18.27 -14.90
CA LEU A 238 -5.21 -19.57 -14.47
C LEU A 238 -6.29 -20.66 -14.42
N MET A 239 -7.52 -20.33 -14.02
CA MET A 239 -8.62 -21.30 -14.00
C MET A 239 -9.15 -21.63 -15.39
N GLN A 240 -9.39 -20.62 -16.22
CA GLN A 240 -10.11 -20.80 -17.48
C GLN A 240 -9.19 -21.27 -18.61
N HIS A 241 -7.96 -20.77 -18.69
CA HIS A 241 -7.06 -21.04 -19.81
C HIS A 241 -6.00 -22.12 -19.50
N TYR A 242 -5.63 -22.27 -18.22
CA TYR A 242 -4.57 -23.19 -17.79
C TYR A 242 -5.08 -24.36 -16.93
N HIS A 243 -6.39 -24.42 -16.68
CA HIS A 243 -7.08 -25.48 -15.93
C HIS A 243 -6.45 -25.80 -14.56
N TRP A 244 -5.90 -24.79 -13.88
CA TRP A 244 -5.42 -24.95 -12.50
C TRP A 244 -6.57 -25.17 -11.54
N GLU A 245 -6.36 -26.07 -10.56
CA GLU A 245 -7.32 -26.28 -9.49
C GLU A 245 -7.36 -25.05 -8.58
N ALA A 246 -8.55 -24.70 -8.07
CA ALA A 246 -8.75 -23.50 -7.27
C ALA A 246 -7.82 -23.40 -6.04
N LYS A 247 -7.40 -24.54 -5.50
CA LYS A 247 -6.45 -24.61 -4.37
C LYS A 247 -5.04 -24.14 -4.75
N ASP A 248 -4.61 -24.37 -5.98
CA ASP A 248 -3.23 -24.17 -6.44
C ASP A 248 -3.00 -22.77 -7.04
N ILE A 249 -4.06 -21.97 -7.22
CA ILE A 249 -3.97 -20.61 -7.77
C ILE A 249 -3.07 -19.73 -6.88
N GLY A 250 -3.15 -19.91 -5.55
CA GLY A 250 -2.31 -19.19 -4.60
C GLY A 250 -0.81 -19.37 -4.81
N LEU A 251 -0.38 -20.45 -5.47
CA LEU A 251 1.04 -20.77 -5.71
C LEU A 251 1.76 -19.68 -6.50
N ILE A 252 1.04 -18.88 -7.30
CA ILE A 252 1.60 -17.73 -8.00
C ILE A 252 2.22 -16.70 -7.04
N ASN A 253 1.74 -16.61 -5.80
CA ASN A 253 2.27 -15.71 -4.79
C ASN A 253 3.66 -16.13 -4.27
N VAL A 254 4.09 -17.37 -4.48
CA VAL A 254 5.49 -17.77 -4.23
C VAL A 254 6.45 -16.92 -5.08
N GLY A 255 6.05 -16.63 -6.32
CA GLY A 255 6.75 -15.67 -7.19
C GLY A 255 6.82 -14.27 -6.59
N GLY A 256 5.82 -13.85 -5.82
CA GLY A 256 5.86 -12.56 -5.11
C GLY A 256 6.96 -12.48 -4.05
N VAL A 257 7.16 -13.55 -3.28
CA VAL A 257 8.26 -13.64 -2.29
C VAL A 257 9.62 -13.61 -2.97
N ILE A 258 9.76 -14.39 -4.05
CA ILE A 258 11.00 -14.45 -4.84
C ILE A 258 11.28 -13.06 -5.45
N GLY A 259 10.27 -12.44 -6.06
CA GLY A 259 10.36 -11.10 -6.63
C GLY A 259 10.76 -10.05 -5.60
N ALA A 260 10.18 -10.09 -4.39
CA ALA A 260 10.52 -9.15 -3.32
C ALA A 260 12.00 -9.24 -2.91
N VAL A 261 12.53 -10.46 -2.75
CA VAL A 261 13.94 -10.69 -2.42
C VAL A 261 14.84 -10.18 -3.54
N PHE A 262 14.55 -10.51 -4.79
CA PHE A 262 15.34 -10.00 -5.92
C PHE A 262 15.25 -8.48 -6.07
N GLY A 263 14.11 -7.88 -5.74
CA GLY A 263 13.91 -6.43 -5.79
C GLY A 263 14.82 -5.73 -4.80
N MET A 264 14.88 -6.25 -3.56
CA MET A 264 15.82 -5.74 -2.56
C MET A 264 17.28 -5.98 -2.95
N LEU A 265 17.62 -7.15 -3.50
CA LEU A 265 18.98 -7.44 -3.96
C LEU A 265 19.42 -6.45 -5.05
N TYR A 266 18.53 -6.12 -6.00
CA TYR A 266 18.81 -5.11 -7.02
C TYR A 266 19.06 -3.73 -6.40
N CYS A 267 18.21 -3.27 -5.49
CA CYS A 267 18.40 -1.99 -4.82
C CYS A 267 19.73 -1.94 -4.05
N THR A 268 20.06 -3.02 -3.34
CA THR A 268 21.24 -3.07 -2.46
C THR A 268 22.55 -3.19 -3.23
N PHE A 269 22.62 -4.12 -4.19
CA PHE A 269 23.87 -4.46 -4.88
C PHE A 269 24.08 -3.70 -6.18
N LEU A 270 23.01 -3.21 -6.82
CA LEU A 270 23.11 -2.55 -8.12
C LEU A 270 22.76 -1.07 -8.03
N ALA A 271 21.59 -0.71 -7.50
CA ALA A 271 21.14 0.68 -7.48
C ALA A 271 22.02 1.55 -6.55
N ASN A 272 22.21 1.14 -5.29
CA ASN A 272 22.97 1.96 -4.32
C ASN A 272 24.44 2.20 -4.74
N PRO A 273 25.21 1.18 -5.17
CA PRO A 273 26.58 1.42 -5.64
C PRO A 273 26.63 2.25 -6.92
N PHE A 274 25.63 2.13 -7.80
CA PHE A 274 25.55 2.93 -9.02
C PHE A 274 25.31 4.41 -8.71
N VAL A 275 24.42 4.72 -7.75
CA VAL A 275 24.22 6.09 -7.26
C VAL A 275 25.52 6.65 -6.66
N LEU A 276 26.22 5.88 -5.82
CA LEU A 276 27.50 6.29 -5.25
C LEU A 276 28.59 6.50 -6.31
N TRP A 277 28.61 5.65 -7.35
CA TRP A 277 29.54 5.80 -8.47
C TRP A 277 29.28 7.08 -9.26
N MET A 278 28.01 7.42 -9.52
CA MET A 278 27.64 8.68 -10.18
C MET A 278 27.99 9.88 -9.30
N ALA A 279 27.75 9.81 -7.99
CA ALA A 279 28.13 10.87 -7.05
C ALA A 279 29.66 11.11 -7.06
N ARG A 280 30.48 10.05 -7.04
CA ARG A 280 31.95 10.17 -7.16
C ARG A 280 32.37 10.80 -8.49
N ARG A 281 31.66 10.48 -9.57
CA ARG A 281 31.91 11.08 -10.88
C ARG A 281 31.49 12.55 -10.95
N ASN A 282 30.53 12.97 -10.13
CA ASN A 282 30.02 14.33 -10.04
C ASN A 282 30.67 15.16 -8.91
N ARG A 283 31.99 15.02 -8.74
CA ARG A 283 32.80 15.76 -7.73
C ARG A 283 32.36 15.49 -6.28
N ASP A 284 31.95 14.27 -5.98
CA ASP A 284 31.46 13.82 -4.66
C ASP A 284 30.20 14.55 -4.17
N ILE A 285 29.46 15.22 -5.08
CA ILE A 285 28.17 15.83 -4.77
C ILE A 285 27.08 14.77 -4.95
N HIS A 286 26.47 14.36 -3.83
CA HIS A 286 25.36 13.42 -3.83
C HIS A 286 24.05 14.14 -4.14
N GLU A 287 23.64 14.12 -5.40
CA GLU A 287 22.33 14.61 -5.82
C GLU A 287 21.28 13.49 -5.71
N PRO A 288 20.10 13.74 -5.11
CA PRO A 288 19.04 12.74 -5.01
C PRO A 288 18.51 12.31 -6.39
N GLU A 289 18.69 13.13 -7.43
CA GLU A 289 18.23 12.85 -8.80
C GLU A 289 18.88 11.60 -9.41
N HIS A 290 20.04 11.18 -8.92
CA HIS A 290 20.68 9.93 -9.30
C HIS A 290 19.79 8.70 -9.13
N HIS A 291 18.89 8.70 -8.13
CA HIS A 291 17.92 7.62 -7.91
C HIS A 291 16.93 7.47 -9.07
N LEU A 292 16.57 8.57 -9.75
CA LEU A 292 15.62 8.56 -10.87
C LEU A 292 16.15 7.70 -12.02
N ILE A 293 17.46 7.75 -12.28
CA ILE A 293 18.13 6.95 -13.30
C ILE A 293 18.08 5.47 -12.94
N THR A 294 18.30 5.12 -11.68
CA THR A 294 18.20 3.73 -11.21
C THR A 294 16.78 3.18 -11.16
N MET A 295 15.76 4.05 -11.16
CA MET A 295 14.36 3.66 -11.18
C MET A 295 13.89 3.25 -12.59
N ALA A 296 14.52 3.76 -13.65
CA ALA A 296 14.08 3.50 -15.03
C ALA A 296 14.22 2.02 -15.45
N PRO A 297 15.34 1.29 -15.19
CA PRO A 297 15.47 -0.11 -15.55
C PRO A 297 14.37 -1.04 -14.99
N PRO A 298 14.05 -1.03 -13.67
CA PRO A 298 12.98 -1.87 -13.16
C PRO A 298 11.62 -1.46 -13.73
N ALA A 299 11.36 -0.17 -13.99
CA ALA A 299 10.11 0.27 -14.60
C ALA A 299 9.92 -0.29 -16.03
N VAL A 300 10.97 -0.28 -16.87
CA VAL A 300 10.91 -0.84 -18.23
C VAL A 300 10.69 -2.35 -18.19
N ILE A 301 11.37 -3.06 -17.29
CA ILE A 301 11.18 -4.49 -17.09
C ILE A 301 9.73 -4.77 -16.66
N GLY A 302 9.15 -3.97 -15.76
CA GLY A 302 7.77 -4.09 -15.32
C GLY A 302 6.77 -4.00 -16.47
N VAL A 303 6.93 -3.01 -17.36
CA VAL A 303 6.09 -2.87 -18.57
C VAL A 303 6.27 -4.06 -19.51
N GLY A 304 7.51 -4.52 -19.72
CA GLY A 304 7.77 -5.69 -20.55
C GLY A 304 7.09 -6.97 -20.03
N MET A 305 7.06 -7.15 -18.70
CA MET A 305 6.40 -8.30 -18.08
C MET A 305 4.88 -8.19 -18.08
N LEU A 306 4.33 -6.98 -18.02
CA LEU A 306 2.90 -6.76 -18.22
C LEU A 306 2.46 -7.18 -19.63
N LEU A 307 3.24 -6.84 -20.66
CA LEU A 307 2.98 -7.28 -22.03
C LEU A 307 3.07 -8.81 -22.14
N LEU A 308 4.09 -9.42 -21.53
CA LEU A 308 4.22 -10.87 -21.46
C LEU A 308 2.96 -11.51 -20.84
N TYR A 309 2.52 -11.00 -19.70
CA TYR A 309 1.29 -11.47 -19.05
C TYR A 309 0.08 -11.34 -19.99
N GLY A 310 -0.09 -10.18 -20.63
CA GLY A 310 -1.18 -9.93 -21.59
C GLY A 310 -1.19 -10.90 -22.78
N PHE A 311 -0.02 -11.19 -23.38
CA PHE A 311 0.07 -12.17 -24.48
C PHE A 311 -0.17 -13.60 -24.00
N THR A 312 0.22 -13.93 -22.78
CA THR A 312 0.02 -15.27 -22.20
C THR A 312 -1.40 -15.49 -21.67
N ALA A 313 -2.18 -14.43 -21.49
CA ALA A 313 -3.54 -14.51 -20.97
C ALA A 313 -4.52 -15.22 -21.93
N GLY A 314 -4.27 -15.16 -23.25
CA GLY A 314 -5.11 -15.78 -24.28
C GLY A 314 -4.97 -17.30 -24.45
N GLY A 315 -4.25 -17.99 -23.56
CA GLY A 315 -4.16 -19.47 -23.54
C GLY A 315 -3.25 -20.12 -24.59
N GLY A 316 -2.44 -19.34 -25.32
CA GLY A 316 -1.51 -19.87 -26.32
C GLY A 316 -0.12 -20.28 -25.79
N ALA A 317 0.20 -19.99 -24.52
CA ALA A 317 1.51 -20.21 -23.93
C ALA A 317 1.50 -21.33 -22.88
N THR A 318 2.68 -21.76 -22.41
CA THR A 318 2.81 -22.66 -21.26
C THR A 318 2.42 -21.93 -19.96
N TRP A 319 1.94 -22.65 -18.94
CA TRP A 319 1.60 -22.11 -17.59
C TRP A 319 2.71 -21.28 -16.94
N TRP A 320 3.96 -21.48 -17.37
CA TRP A 320 5.12 -20.73 -16.94
C TRP A 320 5.07 -19.24 -17.35
N GLY A 321 4.38 -18.89 -18.44
CA GLY A 321 4.31 -17.52 -18.94
C GLY A 321 3.66 -16.55 -17.95
N PRO A 322 2.41 -16.77 -17.51
CA PRO A 322 1.75 -15.93 -16.52
C PRO A 322 2.49 -15.93 -15.16
N TYR A 323 3.05 -17.09 -14.77
CA TYR A 323 3.81 -17.21 -13.52
C TYR A 323 5.09 -16.36 -13.54
N LEU A 324 5.89 -16.42 -14.60
CA LEU A 324 7.06 -15.56 -14.76
C LEU A 324 6.68 -14.09 -14.86
N GLY A 325 5.62 -13.78 -15.60
CA GLY A 325 5.09 -12.43 -15.73
C GLY A 325 4.84 -11.83 -14.35
N TRP A 326 4.10 -12.53 -13.48
CA TRP A 326 3.85 -12.10 -12.11
C TRP A 326 5.12 -12.01 -11.25
N THR A 327 6.02 -12.99 -11.35
CA THR A 327 7.23 -13.07 -10.50
C THR A 327 8.20 -11.92 -10.77
N ILE A 328 8.52 -11.67 -12.04
CA ILE A 328 9.45 -10.61 -12.47
C ILE A 328 8.80 -9.24 -12.30
N PHE A 329 7.49 -9.18 -12.47
CA PHE A 329 6.73 -7.99 -12.15
C PHE A 329 6.82 -7.60 -10.66
N GLN A 330 6.70 -8.57 -9.74
CA GLN A 330 6.82 -8.31 -8.30
C GLN A 330 8.21 -7.82 -7.91
N TYR A 331 9.24 -8.28 -8.62
CA TYR A 331 10.58 -7.71 -8.56
C TYR A 331 10.60 -6.22 -8.93
N SER A 332 10.01 -5.86 -10.09
CA SER A 332 9.94 -4.47 -10.55
C SER A 332 9.17 -3.58 -9.58
N PHE A 333 8.00 -4.04 -9.11
CA PHE A 333 7.18 -3.35 -8.13
C PHE A 333 7.96 -3.04 -6.86
N THR A 334 8.61 -4.05 -6.28
CA THR A 334 9.38 -3.89 -5.04
C THR A 334 10.54 -2.92 -5.24
N ALA A 335 11.29 -3.02 -6.34
CA ALA A 335 12.42 -2.15 -6.62
C ALA A 335 12.00 -0.67 -6.81
N VAL A 336 10.93 -0.42 -7.58
CA VAL A 336 10.42 0.94 -7.81
C VAL A 336 9.96 1.58 -6.51
N VAL A 337 9.24 0.85 -5.66
CA VAL A 337 8.73 1.36 -4.38
C VAL A 337 9.88 1.67 -3.40
N ILE A 338 10.93 0.86 -3.36
CA ILE A 338 12.13 1.13 -2.53
C ILE A 338 12.82 2.42 -2.99
N ILE A 339 13.08 2.54 -4.30
CA ILE A 339 13.80 3.68 -4.87
C ILE A 339 12.98 4.96 -4.72
N SER A 340 11.67 4.93 -4.98
CA SER A 340 10.82 6.11 -4.84
C SER A 340 10.69 6.58 -3.39
N THR A 341 10.61 5.65 -2.43
CA THR A 341 10.60 6.00 -1.00
C THR A 341 11.93 6.59 -0.56
N THR A 342 13.05 6.01 -1.00
CA THR A 342 14.40 6.51 -0.71
C THR A 342 14.59 7.91 -1.29
N PHE A 343 14.25 8.08 -2.57
CA PHE A 343 14.29 9.37 -3.26
C PHE A 343 13.43 10.42 -2.57
N ALA A 344 12.20 10.08 -2.17
CA ALA A 344 11.31 11.00 -1.45
C ALA A 344 11.92 11.46 -0.12
N SER A 345 12.64 10.58 0.58
CA SER A 345 13.33 10.91 1.83
C SER A 345 14.53 11.83 1.66
N GLU A 346 15.16 11.82 0.47
CA GLU A 346 16.38 12.58 0.15
C GLU A 346 16.09 13.88 -0.62
N ALA A 347 15.04 13.91 -1.45
CA ALA A 347 14.68 15.05 -2.30
C ALA A 347 14.12 16.24 -1.52
N ALA A 348 13.62 16.01 -0.30
CA ALA A 348 13.08 17.05 0.58
C ALA A 348 13.77 17.03 1.96
N PRO A 349 15.07 17.35 2.06
CA PRO A 349 15.79 17.28 3.34
C PRO A 349 15.23 18.23 4.39
N LYS A 350 14.60 19.34 3.95
CA LYS A 350 13.91 20.31 4.82
C LYS A 350 12.59 19.77 5.41
N HIS A 351 11.87 18.92 4.68
CA HIS A 351 10.54 18.41 5.04
C HIS A 351 10.35 16.93 4.60
N ALA A 352 11.22 16.04 5.04
CA ALA A 352 11.22 14.63 4.60
C ALA A 352 9.88 13.93 4.91
N GLY A 353 9.23 14.28 6.03
CA GLY A 353 7.99 13.64 6.43
C GLY A 353 6.80 13.95 5.53
N PRO A 354 6.44 15.23 5.30
CA PRO A 354 5.43 15.61 4.33
C PRO A 354 5.70 15.06 2.92
N ALA A 355 6.96 15.05 2.46
CA ALA A 355 7.31 14.51 1.15
C ALA A 355 7.09 12.99 1.05
N LEU A 356 7.48 12.22 2.07
CA LEU A 356 7.23 10.77 2.12
C LEU A 356 5.73 10.44 2.09
N VAL A 357 4.94 11.13 2.92
CA VAL A 357 3.49 10.96 2.94
C VAL A 357 2.87 11.35 1.60
N THR A 358 3.39 12.40 0.96
CA THR A 358 2.92 12.80 -0.37
C THR A 358 3.20 11.72 -1.41
N VAL A 359 4.42 11.19 -1.45
CA VAL A 359 4.80 10.19 -2.47
C VAL A 359 4.04 8.88 -2.27
N VAL A 360 3.96 8.40 -1.02
CA VAL A 360 3.27 7.15 -0.68
C VAL A 360 1.74 7.29 -0.75
N GLY A 361 1.18 8.43 -0.34
CA GLY A 361 -0.26 8.67 -0.41
C GLY A 361 -0.73 8.91 -1.85
N THR A 362 0.01 9.69 -2.63
CA THR A 362 -0.41 10.06 -3.99
C THR A 362 -0.33 8.89 -4.95
N LYS A 363 0.65 7.98 -4.79
CA LYS A 363 0.71 6.77 -5.62
C LYS A 363 -0.59 5.95 -5.56
N ASN A 364 -1.23 5.89 -4.39
CA ASN A 364 -2.46 5.14 -4.20
C ASN A 364 -3.65 5.83 -4.86
N ILE A 365 -3.72 7.17 -4.78
CA ILE A 365 -4.79 7.96 -5.42
C ILE A 365 -4.69 7.86 -6.94
N VAL A 366 -3.49 8.06 -7.49
CA VAL A 366 -3.27 8.01 -8.95
C VAL A 366 -3.47 6.58 -9.48
N SER A 367 -3.01 5.56 -8.74
CA SER A 367 -3.27 4.16 -9.09
C SER A 367 -4.76 3.82 -9.12
N LEU A 368 -5.56 4.39 -8.21
CA LEU A 368 -7.01 4.19 -8.22
C LEU A 368 -7.64 4.85 -9.45
N ALA A 369 -7.24 6.08 -9.76
CA ALA A 369 -7.75 6.82 -10.91
C ALA A 369 -7.48 6.12 -12.25
N LEU A 370 -6.32 5.45 -12.38
CA LEU A 370 -5.98 4.68 -13.58
C LEU A 370 -6.84 3.42 -13.79
N HIS A 371 -7.58 2.97 -12.78
CA HIS A 371 -8.36 1.74 -12.81
C HIS A 371 -9.87 1.97 -12.98
N THR A 372 -10.34 3.22 -12.84
CA THR A 372 -11.77 3.56 -12.88
C THR A 372 -12.35 3.76 -14.28
N ASP A 373 -11.59 3.46 -15.34
CA ASP A 373 -12.03 3.43 -16.74
C ASP A 373 -12.02 1.99 -17.26
#